data_AF-A0A0F9BU68-F1
#
_entry.id   AF-A0A0F9BU68-F1
#
_cell.length_a   1.000
_cell.length_b   1.000
_cell.length_c   1.000
_cell.angle_alpha   90.00
_cell.angle_beta   90.00
_cell.angle_gamma   90.00
#
_symmetry.space_group_name_H-M   'P 1'
#
loop_
_entity.id
_entity.type
_entity.pdbx_description
1 polymer ?
#
loop_
_entity_poly.entity_id
_entity_poly.type
_entity_poly.pdbx_seq_one_letter_code
_entity_poly.pdbx_strand_id
1 'polypeptide(L)'
;LIYVWLIVHAGFGLWRRRHDIDWSPSRWPLIVALGVGVFWLPVAMVSPVWATVLIFVMLGGAVTAFLLAPPEDPWLGAAPLGLFAGWLTAASFVSLGLLAAGWGYAGQQDAAWIALLAALVVAAVIQSAGRSPFYGAAVAWALIAVGVQNLGGSIGLQALGFGGALVMAALAFAVGRRRV
;
A
#
# COMPACT_ATOMS: atom_id res chain seq x y z
N LEU A 1 -4.47 -6.40 11.63
CA LEU A 1 -3.02 -6.17 11.69
C LEU A 1 -2.64 -4.71 11.48
N ILE A 2 -2.84 -4.15 10.27
CA ILE A 2 -2.43 -2.77 9.91
C ILE A 2 -2.90 -1.73 10.95
N TYR A 3 -4.20 -1.66 11.25
CA TYR A 3 -4.75 -0.66 12.16
C TYR A 3 -4.21 -0.77 13.59
N VAL A 4 -4.07 -1.99 14.12
CA VAL A 4 -3.52 -2.21 15.46
C VAL A 4 -2.09 -1.64 15.54
N TRP A 5 -1.28 -1.91 14.52
CA TRP A 5 0.10 -1.41 14.49
C TRP A 5 0.15 0.12 14.31
N LEU A 6 -0.74 0.71 13.50
CA LEU A 6 -0.85 2.16 13.37
C LEU A 6 -1.30 2.84 14.67
N ILE A 7 -2.18 2.21 15.46
CA ILE A 7 -2.56 2.70 16.79
C ILE A 7 -1.35 2.68 17.72
N VAL A 8 -0.59 1.57 17.74
CA VAL A 8 0.63 1.47 18.56
C VAL A 8 1.68 2.48 18.11
N HIS A 9 1.88 2.68 16.80
CA HIS A 9 2.73 3.73 16.22
C HIS A 9 2.33 5.11 16.72
N ALA A 10 1.05 5.47 16.61
CA ALA A 10 0.56 6.78 17.02
C ALA A 10 0.72 6.99 18.54
N GLY A 11 0.38 5.98 19.34
CA GLY A 11 0.55 6.04 20.81
C GLY A 11 2.01 6.19 21.22
N PHE A 12 2.91 5.41 20.63
CA PHE A 12 4.35 5.52 20.87
C PHE A 12 4.89 6.89 20.43
N GLY A 13 4.50 7.35 19.25
CA GLY A 13 4.88 8.66 18.70
C GLY A 13 4.48 9.82 19.61
N LEU A 14 3.26 9.78 20.15
CA LEU A 14 2.74 10.81 21.05
C LEU A 14 3.33 10.73 22.47
N TRP A 15 3.74 9.55 22.92
CA TRP A 15 4.30 9.37 24.27
C TRP A 15 5.81 9.58 24.32
N ARG A 16 6.57 8.80 23.54
CA ARG A 16 8.05 8.74 23.60
C ARG A 16 8.74 9.66 22.60
N ARG A 17 8.10 9.95 21.47
CA ARG A 17 8.70 10.72 20.35
C ARG A 17 7.96 12.04 20.09
N ARG A 18 7.32 12.59 21.12
CA ARG A 18 6.45 13.78 21.01
C ARG A 18 7.16 15.01 20.45
N HIS A 19 8.41 15.23 20.86
CA HIS A 19 9.28 16.34 20.45
C HIS A 19 10.39 15.91 19.49
N ASP A 20 10.31 14.68 18.97
CA ASP A 20 11.29 14.20 18.02
C ASP A 20 11.03 14.84 16.65
N ILE A 21 12.06 15.50 16.11
CA ILE A 21 11.99 16.22 14.84
C ILE A 21 11.80 15.26 13.66
N ASP A 22 12.30 14.04 13.75
CA ASP A 22 12.23 13.05 12.66
C ASP A 22 10.84 12.42 12.55
N TRP A 23 10.08 12.40 13.64
CA TRP A 23 8.71 11.88 13.65
C TRP A 23 7.69 12.87 13.09
N SER A 24 7.98 14.16 13.18
CA SER A 24 7.02 15.23 12.88
C SER A 24 6.56 15.28 11.41
N PRO A 25 7.44 15.13 10.40
CA PRO A 25 7.06 15.22 8.99
C PRO A 25 6.02 14.18 8.53
N SER A 26 6.07 12.98 9.11
CA SER A 26 5.16 11.88 8.72
C SER A 26 3.73 12.03 9.26
N ARG A 27 3.50 12.89 10.27
CA ARG A 27 2.23 12.98 11.01
C ARG A 27 1.08 13.52 10.15
N TRP A 28 1.27 14.67 9.51
CA TRP A 28 0.21 15.29 8.72
C TRP A 28 -0.23 14.45 7.52
N PRO A 29 0.70 13.89 6.71
CA PRO A 29 0.32 12.97 5.65
C PRO A 29 -0.44 11.74 6.16
N LEU A 30 -0.04 11.18 7.30
CA LEU A 30 -0.74 10.06 7.93
C LEU A 30 -2.15 10.46 8.40
N ILE A 31 -2.30 11.63 9.01
CA ILE A 31 -3.60 12.17 9.45
C ILE A 31 -4.53 12.31 8.25
N VAL A 32 -4.05 12.85 7.12
CA VAL A 32 -4.85 12.95 5.90
C VAL A 32 -5.29 11.57 5.43
N ALA A 33 -4.36 10.61 5.34
CA ALA A 33 -4.68 9.26 4.87
C ALA A 33 -5.71 8.55 5.78
N LEU A 34 -5.55 8.65 7.10
CA LEU A 34 -6.47 8.02 8.04
C LEU A 34 -7.81 8.76 8.12
N GLY A 35 -7.80 10.09 8.16
CA GLY A 35 -9.00 10.92 8.22
C GLY A 35 -9.89 10.74 7.01
N VAL A 36 -9.31 10.70 5.80
CA VAL A 36 -10.05 10.34 4.58
C VAL A 36 -10.52 8.89 4.62
N GLY A 37 -9.68 7.98 5.13
CA GLY A 37 -10.00 6.56 5.25
C GLY A 37 -11.24 6.24 6.09
N VAL A 38 -11.59 7.09 7.06
CA VAL A 38 -12.83 6.95 7.85
C VAL A 38 -14.08 6.95 6.96
N PHE A 39 -14.08 7.75 5.89
CA PHE A 39 -15.26 7.94 5.04
C PHE A 39 -15.28 7.04 3.80
N TRP A 40 -14.17 6.35 3.51
CA TRP A 40 -14.02 5.59 2.28
C TRP A 40 -15.09 4.51 2.10
N LEU A 41 -15.31 3.66 3.11
CA LEU A 41 -16.23 2.52 2.99
C LEU A 41 -17.69 2.96 2.82
N PRO A 42 -18.24 3.91 3.62
CA PRO A 42 -19.57 4.45 3.35
C PRO A 42 -19.73 5.03 1.95
N VAL A 43 -18.72 5.74 1.44
CA VAL A 43 -18.75 6.29 0.07
C VAL A 43 -18.72 5.18 -0.98
N ALA A 44 -17.96 4.10 -0.75
CA ALA A 44 -17.89 2.95 -1.66
C ALA A 44 -19.23 2.25 -1.87
N MET A 45 -20.09 2.26 -0.85
CA MET A 45 -21.44 1.68 -0.93
C MET A 45 -22.40 2.51 -1.82
N VAL A 46 -22.06 3.75 -2.13
CA VAL A 46 -22.90 4.66 -2.93
C VAL A 46 -22.26 5.01 -4.28
N SER A 47 -20.94 5.18 -4.32
CA SER A 47 -20.19 5.55 -5.53
C SER A 47 -18.81 4.91 -5.57
N PRO A 48 -18.58 3.90 -6.45
CA PRO A 48 -17.27 3.28 -6.60
C PRO A 48 -16.23 4.25 -7.22
N VAL A 49 -16.70 5.25 -7.99
CA VAL A 49 -15.85 6.29 -8.57
C VAL A 49 -15.25 7.17 -7.47
N TRP A 50 -16.10 7.74 -6.61
CA TRP A 50 -15.60 8.57 -5.50
C TRP A 50 -14.79 7.78 -4.50
N ALA A 51 -15.17 6.52 -4.21
CA ALA A 51 -14.35 5.66 -3.38
C ALA A 51 -12.94 5.46 -3.96
N THR A 52 -12.81 5.28 -5.27
CA THR A 52 -11.48 5.17 -5.91
C THR A 52 -10.68 6.47 -5.75
N VAL A 53 -11.31 7.63 -5.95
CA VAL A 53 -10.66 8.93 -5.70
C VAL A 53 -10.15 9.03 -4.26
N LEU A 54 -10.98 8.66 -3.27
CA LEU A 54 -10.58 8.68 -1.87
C LEU A 54 -9.41 7.72 -1.59
N ILE A 55 -9.39 6.51 -2.16
CA ILE A 55 -8.25 5.59 -2.02
C ILE A 55 -6.96 6.24 -2.53
N PHE A 56 -6.99 6.96 -3.65
CA PHE A 56 -5.79 7.64 -4.17
C PHE A 56 -5.33 8.81 -3.29
N VAL A 57 -6.26 9.55 -2.69
CA VAL A 57 -5.93 10.58 -1.70
C VAL A 57 -5.26 9.93 -0.47
N MET A 58 -5.81 8.82 0.01
CA MET A 58 -5.22 8.06 1.10
C MET A 58 -3.85 7.51 0.74
N LEU A 59 -3.68 6.98 -0.47
CA LEU A 59 -2.41 6.47 -0.98
C LEU A 59 -1.35 7.58 -0.97
N GLY A 60 -1.67 8.77 -1.47
CA GLY A 60 -0.78 9.92 -1.47
C GLY A 60 -0.30 10.28 -0.06
N GLY A 61 -1.23 10.37 0.90
CA GLY A 61 -0.89 10.62 2.31
C GLY A 61 -0.05 9.50 2.92
N ALA A 62 -0.41 8.23 2.69
CA ALA A 62 0.29 7.07 3.25
C ALA A 62 1.70 6.91 2.68
N VAL A 63 1.89 7.05 1.37
CA VAL A 63 3.20 7.00 0.72
C VAL A 63 4.07 8.15 1.19
N THR A 64 3.52 9.37 1.29
CA THR A 64 4.27 10.53 1.79
C THR A 64 4.68 10.31 3.25
N ALA A 65 3.78 9.82 4.11
CA ALA A 65 4.11 9.46 5.50
C ALA A 65 5.22 8.40 5.57
N PHE A 66 5.15 7.39 4.70
CA PHE A 66 6.15 6.32 4.64
C PHE A 66 7.54 6.82 4.18
N LEU A 67 7.60 7.65 3.13
CA LEU A 67 8.86 8.19 2.63
C LEU A 67 9.50 9.18 3.61
N LEU A 68 8.69 9.85 4.42
CA LEU A 68 9.11 10.74 5.50
C LEU A 68 9.23 10.04 6.86
N ALA A 69 9.20 8.71 6.90
CA ALA A 69 9.21 7.97 8.16
C ALA A 69 10.54 8.14 8.91
N PRO A 70 10.52 8.19 10.25
CA PRO A 70 11.72 8.38 11.06
C PRO A 70 12.70 7.21 10.87
N PRO A 71 14.00 7.50 10.68
CA PRO A 71 14.99 6.46 10.36
C PRO A 71 15.39 5.61 11.57
N GLU A 72 15.29 6.14 12.79
CA GLU A 72 15.76 5.48 14.02
C GLU A 72 14.81 4.41 14.57
N ASP A 73 13.51 4.49 14.25
CA ASP A 73 12.49 3.57 14.76
C ASP A 73 11.94 2.69 13.64
N PRO A 74 12.66 1.63 13.23
CA PRO A 74 12.24 0.79 12.10
C PRO A 74 10.91 0.08 12.38
N TRP A 75 10.67 -0.38 13.61
CA TRP A 75 9.50 -1.18 13.97
C TRP A 75 8.27 -0.37 14.37
N LEU A 76 8.45 0.73 15.08
CA LEU A 76 7.32 1.55 15.54
C LEU A 76 7.12 2.80 14.69
N GLY A 77 8.09 3.21 13.89
CA GLY A 77 8.00 4.32 12.94
C GLY A 77 7.75 3.83 11.51
N ALA A 78 8.81 3.36 10.85
CA ALA A 78 8.77 3.13 9.40
C ALA A 78 7.96 1.89 8.97
N ALA A 79 8.01 0.79 9.73
CA ALA A 79 7.29 -0.45 9.40
C ALA A 79 5.76 -0.29 9.30
N PRO A 80 5.04 0.27 10.29
CA PRO A 80 3.59 0.43 10.20
C PRO A 80 3.16 1.34 9.05
N LEU A 81 3.91 2.41 8.79
CA LEU A 81 3.65 3.32 7.66
C LEU A 81 3.89 2.63 6.32
N GLY A 82 5.00 1.89 6.20
CA GLY A 82 5.31 1.10 5.01
C GLY A 82 4.23 0.06 4.73
N LEU A 83 3.83 -0.70 5.76
CA LEU A 83 2.79 -1.73 5.65
C LEU A 83 1.46 -1.14 5.15
N PHE A 84 1.05 0.01 5.70
CA PHE A 84 -0.17 0.70 5.31
C PHE A 84 -0.10 1.24 3.87
N ALA A 85 1.00 1.93 3.51
CA ALA A 85 1.21 2.48 2.18
C ALA A 85 1.30 1.38 1.10
N GLY A 86 1.96 0.26 1.41
CA GLY A 86 2.07 -0.88 0.50
C GLY A 86 0.72 -1.52 0.22
N TRP A 87 -0.08 -1.75 1.27
CA TRP A 87 -1.44 -2.27 1.11
C TRP A 87 -2.32 -1.32 0.28
N LEU A 88 -2.29 -0.02 0.59
CA LEU A 88 -3.05 0.98 -0.17
C LEU A 88 -2.63 1.05 -1.63
N THR A 89 -1.35 0.83 -1.94
CA THR A 89 -0.87 0.81 -3.33
C THR A 89 -1.59 -0.27 -4.12
N ALA A 90 -1.58 -1.52 -3.62
CA ALA A 90 -2.28 -2.62 -4.27
C ALA A 90 -3.79 -2.35 -4.41
N ALA A 91 -4.44 -1.90 -3.33
CA ALA A 91 -5.87 -1.60 -3.32
C ALA A 91 -6.25 -0.51 -4.34
N SER A 92 -5.42 0.54 -4.49
CA SER A 92 -5.64 1.64 -5.43
C SER A 92 -5.76 1.15 -6.87
N PHE A 93 -4.80 0.34 -7.30
CA PHE A 93 -4.77 -0.18 -8.67
C PHE A 93 -5.82 -1.25 -8.90
N VAL A 94 -6.12 -2.11 -7.92
CA VAL A 94 -7.26 -3.03 -8.01
C VAL A 94 -8.56 -2.24 -8.19
N SER A 95 -8.77 -1.15 -7.45
CA SER A 95 -9.95 -0.29 -7.58
C SER A 95 -10.06 0.33 -8.99
N LEU A 96 -8.95 0.80 -9.56
CA LEU A 96 -8.91 1.29 -10.94
C LEU A 96 -9.25 0.20 -11.95
N GLY A 97 -8.69 -1.00 -11.80
CA GLY A 97 -8.98 -2.13 -12.68
C GLY A 97 -10.47 -2.51 -12.64
N LEU A 98 -11.05 -2.56 -11.44
CA LEU A 98 -12.48 -2.83 -11.27
C LEU A 98 -13.36 -1.75 -11.91
N LEU A 99 -13.00 -0.48 -11.78
CA LEU A 99 -13.72 0.61 -12.46
C LEU A 99 -13.60 0.52 -13.98
N ALA A 100 -12.38 0.31 -14.50
CA ALA A 100 -12.13 0.22 -15.93
C ALA A 100 -12.92 -0.93 -16.57
N ALA A 101 -12.96 -2.09 -15.92
CA ALA A 101 -13.78 -3.21 -16.34
C ALA A 101 -15.29 -2.93 -16.20
N GLY A 102 -15.72 -2.39 -15.07
CA GLY A 102 -17.14 -2.16 -14.76
C GLY A 102 -17.83 -1.13 -15.67
N TRP A 103 -17.09 -0.13 -16.13
CA TRP A 103 -17.57 0.88 -17.07
C TRP A 103 -17.31 0.54 -18.56
N GLY A 104 -16.74 -0.63 -18.84
CA GLY A 104 -16.53 -1.11 -20.22
C GLY A 104 -15.37 -0.46 -20.96
N TYR A 105 -14.45 0.24 -20.26
CA TYR A 105 -13.25 0.80 -20.88
C TYR A 105 -12.22 -0.27 -21.27
N ALA A 106 -12.25 -1.43 -20.61
CA ALA A 106 -11.45 -2.60 -20.94
C ALA A 106 -12.20 -3.88 -20.55
N GLY A 107 -11.84 -5.02 -21.16
CA GLY A 107 -12.31 -6.32 -20.71
C GLY A 107 -11.82 -6.62 -19.29
N GLN A 108 -12.56 -7.44 -18.53
CA GLN A 108 -12.22 -7.76 -17.13
C GLN A 108 -10.79 -8.30 -16.97
N GLN A 109 -10.36 -9.17 -17.89
CA GLN A 109 -9.01 -9.73 -17.87
C GLN A 109 -7.95 -8.67 -18.20
N ASP A 110 -8.15 -7.87 -19.25
CA ASP A 110 -7.21 -6.84 -19.67
C ASP A 110 -7.05 -5.75 -18.60
N ALA A 111 -8.15 -5.32 -17.99
CA ALA A 111 -8.15 -4.37 -16.89
C ALA A 111 -7.35 -4.90 -15.68
N ALA A 112 -7.49 -6.19 -15.34
CA ALA A 112 -6.74 -6.82 -14.27
C ALA A 112 -5.24 -6.87 -14.57
N TRP A 113 -4.85 -7.23 -15.80
CA TRP A 113 -3.43 -7.21 -16.22
C TRP A 113 -2.82 -5.81 -16.12
N ILE A 114 -3.49 -4.81 -16.69
CA ILE A 114 -3.02 -3.42 -16.69
C ILE A 114 -2.89 -2.91 -15.25
N ALA A 115 -3.90 -3.14 -14.41
CA ALA A 115 -3.90 -2.73 -13.01
C ALA A 115 -2.75 -3.37 -12.23
N LEU A 116 -2.55 -4.68 -12.34
CA LEU A 116 -1.52 -5.38 -11.60
C LEU A 116 -0.10 -5.02 -12.05
N LEU A 117 0.12 -4.85 -13.35
CA LEU A 117 1.41 -4.40 -13.88
C LEU A 117 1.71 -2.96 -13.44
N ALA A 118 0.73 -2.06 -13.51
CA ALA A 118 0.88 -0.69 -13.03
C ALA A 118 1.17 -0.66 -11.51
N ALA A 119 0.45 -1.46 -10.73
CA ALA A 119 0.68 -1.59 -9.29
C ALA A 119 2.11 -2.05 -8.99
N LEU A 120 2.60 -3.06 -9.71
CA LEU A 120 3.95 -3.60 -9.55
C LEU A 120 5.03 -2.56 -9.87
N VAL A 121 4.89 -1.83 -10.98
CA VAL A 121 5.83 -0.78 -11.37
C VAL A 121 5.88 0.31 -10.30
N VAL A 122 4.73 0.82 -9.88
CA VAL A 122 4.66 1.88 -8.86
C VAL A 122 5.18 1.39 -7.51
N ALA A 123 4.82 0.18 -7.12
CA ALA A 123 5.32 -0.42 -5.89
C ALA A 123 6.84 -0.61 -5.89
N ALA A 124 7.43 -1.03 -7.02
CA ALA A 124 8.87 -1.19 -7.14
C ALA A 124 9.60 0.15 -6.99
N VAL A 125 9.07 1.22 -7.59
CA VAL A 125 9.62 2.58 -7.45
C VAL A 125 9.54 3.05 -6.00
N ILE A 126 8.37 2.95 -5.36
CA ILE A 126 8.17 3.41 -3.97
C ILE A 126 9.02 2.60 -3.00
N GLN A 127 9.09 1.27 -3.14
CA GLN A 127 9.94 0.43 -2.29
C GLN A 127 11.42 0.79 -2.43
N SER A 128 11.86 1.11 -3.65
CA SER A 128 13.27 1.48 -3.90
C SER A 128 13.64 2.83 -3.30
N ALA A 129 12.68 3.76 -3.21
CA ALA A 129 12.85 5.05 -2.55
C ALA A 129 12.71 4.96 -1.01
N GLY A 130 11.86 4.04 -0.54
CA GLY A 130 11.57 3.83 0.87
C GLY A 130 12.68 3.11 1.65
N ARG A 131 12.64 3.26 2.98
CA ARG A 131 13.64 2.67 3.88
C ARG A 131 13.20 1.36 4.53
N SER A 132 11.90 1.13 4.63
CA SER A 132 11.36 -0.06 5.29
C SER A 132 11.05 -1.16 4.29
N PRO A 133 11.42 -2.43 4.56
CA PRO A 133 11.00 -3.57 3.73
C PRO A 133 9.50 -3.89 3.88
N PHE A 134 8.84 -3.35 4.90
CA PHE A 134 7.43 -3.64 5.19
C PHE A 134 6.46 -3.11 4.14
N TYR A 135 6.86 -2.11 3.35
CA TYR A 135 6.10 -1.66 2.20
C TYR A 135 5.95 -2.77 1.15
N GLY A 136 7.05 -3.33 0.69
CA GLY A 136 7.10 -4.37 -0.32
C GLY A 136 6.56 -5.69 0.22
N ALA A 137 6.74 -5.97 1.52
CA ALA A 137 6.09 -7.10 2.17
C ALA A 137 4.55 -6.98 2.14
N ALA A 138 3.99 -5.79 2.38
CA ALA A 138 2.54 -5.57 2.25
C ALA A 138 2.05 -5.73 0.81
N VAL A 139 2.78 -5.20 -0.17
CA VAL A 139 2.43 -5.37 -1.58
C VAL A 139 2.50 -6.85 -1.97
N ALA A 140 3.56 -7.56 -1.58
CA ALA A 140 3.69 -9.00 -1.83
C ALA A 140 2.54 -9.79 -1.21
N TRP A 141 2.18 -9.49 0.03
CA TRP A 141 1.02 -10.09 0.69
C TRP A 141 -0.29 -9.85 -0.08
N ALA A 142 -0.52 -8.62 -0.56
CA ALA A 142 -1.70 -8.31 -1.37
C ALA A 142 -1.70 -9.07 -2.72
N LEU A 143 -0.56 -9.18 -3.38
CA LEU A 143 -0.41 -9.90 -4.64
C LEU A 143 -0.56 -11.42 -4.49
N ILE A 144 -0.15 -11.99 -3.36
CA ILE A 144 -0.47 -13.38 -3.01
C ILE A 144 -1.98 -13.57 -2.95
N ALA A 145 -2.71 -12.66 -2.30
CA ALA A 145 -4.18 -12.73 -2.26
C ALA A 145 -4.80 -12.68 -3.67
N VAL A 146 -4.25 -11.85 -4.58
CA VAL A 146 -4.68 -11.83 -5.98
C VAL A 146 -4.40 -13.17 -6.68
N GLY A 147 -3.22 -13.75 -6.48
CA GLY A 147 -2.88 -15.06 -7.04
C GLY A 147 -3.82 -16.17 -6.53
N VAL A 148 -4.13 -16.16 -5.24
CA VAL A 148 -5.08 -17.08 -4.60
C VAL A 148 -6.50 -16.88 -5.15
N GLN A 149 -6.95 -15.64 -5.31
CA GLN A 149 -8.28 -15.32 -5.84
C GLN A 149 -8.47 -15.83 -7.28
N ASN A 150 -7.39 -16.03 -8.03
CA ASN A 150 -7.41 -16.53 -9.41
C ASN A 150 -7.09 -18.04 -9.53
N LEU A 151 -7.01 -18.78 -8.41
CA LEU A 151 -6.89 -20.24 -8.42
C LEU A 151 -8.08 -20.88 -9.16
N GLY A 152 -7.80 -21.77 -10.10
CA GLY A 152 -8.84 -22.41 -10.94
C GLY A 152 -9.45 -21.49 -12.02
N GLY A 153 -8.99 -20.25 -12.12
CA GLY A 153 -9.39 -19.28 -13.13
C GLY A 153 -8.25 -18.98 -14.11
N SER A 154 -7.89 -17.70 -14.23
CA SER A 154 -6.82 -17.26 -15.14
C SER A 154 -5.44 -17.65 -14.61
N ILE A 155 -4.81 -18.66 -15.23
CA ILE A 155 -3.43 -19.07 -14.95
C ILE A 155 -2.47 -17.88 -15.09
N GLY A 156 -2.71 -17.01 -16.07
CA GLY A 156 -1.87 -15.83 -16.31
C GLY A 156 -1.91 -14.82 -15.16
N LEU A 157 -3.11 -14.47 -14.67
CA LEU A 157 -3.26 -13.54 -13.53
C LEU A 157 -2.76 -14.18 -12.23
N GLN A 158 -2.93 -15.49 -12.08
CA GLN A 158 -2.34 -16.24 -10.97
C GLN A 158 -0.80 -16.16 -10.98
N ALA A 159 -0.18 -16.43 -12.13
CA ALA A 159 1.26 -16.35 -12.30
C ALA A 159 1.77 -14.92 -12.07
N LEU A 160 1.03 -13.90 -12.53
CA LEU A 160 1.36 -12.51 -12.26
C LEU A 160 1.27 -12.16 -10.76
N GLY A 161 0.23 -12.63 -10.07
CA GLY A 161 0.06 -12.41 -8.63
C GLY A 161 1.21 -13.02 -7.82
N PHE A 162 1.49 -14.31 -8.01
CA PHE A 162 2.58 -14.98 -7.28
C PHE A 162 3.97 -14.51 -7.72
N GLY A 163 4.21 -14.38 -9.02
CA GLY A 163 5.47 -13.88 -9.55
C GLY A 163 5.76 -12.45 -9.10
N GLY A 164 4.75 -11.57 -9.16
CA GLY A 164 4.84 -10.21 -8.65
C GLY A 164 5.11 -10.16 -7.14
N ALA A 165 4.47 -11.04 -6.36
CA ALA A 165 4.75 -11.16 -4.94
C ALA A 165 6.21 -11.57 -4.66
N LEU A 166 6.75 -12.53 -5.41
CA LEU A 166 8.16 -12.93 -5.30
C LEU A 166 9.10 -11.76 -5.63
N VAL A 167 8.83 -11.01 -6.71
CA VAL A 167 9.61 -9.82 -7.08
C VAL A 167 9.59 -8.78 -5.96
N MET A 168 8.41 -8.46 -5.41
CA MET A 168 8.28 -7.49 -4.33
C MET A 168 8.93 -7.96 -3.03
N ALA A 169 8.84 -9.25 -2.70
CA ALA A 169 9.52 -9.83 -1.55
C ALA A 169 11.05 -9.78 -1.70
N ALA A 170 11.57 -10.11 -2.89
CA ALA A 170 13.00 -10.01 -3.18
C ALA A 170 13.50 -8.57 -3.09
N LEU A 171 12.72 -7.61 -3.62
CA LEU A 171 13.06 -6.19 -3.53
C LEU A 171 13.04 -5.68 -2.09
N ALA A 172 12.00 -6.03 -1.32
CA ALA A 172 11.91 -5.71 0.10
C ALA A 172 13.12 -6.27 0.87
N PHE A 173 13.49 -7.52 0.63
CA PHE A 173 14.66 -8.15 1.24
C PHE A 173 15.97 -7.43 0.86
N ALA A 174 16.14 -7.08 -0.42
CA ALA A 174 17.31 -6.36 -0.90
C ALA A 174 17.46 -4.97 -0.25
N VAL A 175 16.35 -4.22 -0.12
CA VAL A 175 16.35 -2.91 0.57
C VAL A 175 16.65 -3.08 2.06
N GLY A 176 16.05 -4.08 2.71
CA GLY A 176 16.31 -4.38 4.12
C GLY A 176 17.78 -4.72 4.40
N ARG A 177 18.43 -5.48 3.50
CA ARG A 177 19.83 -5.88 3.62
C ARG A 177 20.84 -4.75 3.46
N ARG A 178 20.53 -3.70 2.70
CA ARG A 178 21.46 -2.57 2.47
C ARG A 178 21.66 -1.68 3.70
N ARG A 179 20.90 -1.90 4.77
CA ARG A 179 20.82 -1.00 5.92
C ARG A 179 21.00 -1.69 7.28
N VAL A 180 21.36 -2.98 7.27
CA VAL A 180 21.95 -3.73 8.40
C VAL A 180 23.46 -3.75 8.19
#